data_AF-A0A8S9Y8F7-F1
#
_entry.id   AF-A0A8S9Y8F7-F1
#
_cell.length_a   1.000
_cell.length_b   1.000
_cell.length_c   1.000
_cell.angle_alpha   90.00
_cell.angle_beta   90.00
_cell.angle_gamma   90.00
#
_symmetry.space_group_name_H-M   'P 1'
#
loop_
_entity.id
_entity.type
_entity.pdbx_description
1 polymer ?
#
loop_
_entity_poly.entity_id
_entity_poly.type
_entity_poly.pdbx_seq_one_letter_code
_entity_poly.pdbx_strand_id
1 'polypeptide(L)'
;MDPHTDFLTDKYDDLDLSDWDEEKLNATKLYMQKFQNKVDFSMKSERKLKDKSDRATTDHALDRRSRAILFKMMNQEVFTEINGCISTGKEANVYHVLDKHNSDLAVKVYMTSIMPFKSRDKYVRGDFRMRHGYSKATSWKLVSKWAEKEYRNLIRIKQSGLISCPTPLRLKGVVLLMTLIGKDGIPAPKLKDACNDPELDQETPLDWPALYAQVVNDVRTLYQKCRLIHADLSEYNLLYLNGKAWIIDVSQAVEHESPQALEYLRTDCYNVNTFFRKQGVPTLTLREFFEWVVNPSLPSPDDPSSRVYLNNLLANAEARGIDETVTIEDDAFRFVHIPRNLSAVYPFVRDFLKIQQGKLNPDQIYYAAVSGMKPDLSGAQSEDILESRIQEQSSNTSDSETSESSSEYSHSPPNKKSTSARPRGESPESRKLRKKAVKEHQAKKRRTKIPKHVKRRHLKK
;
A
#
# COMPACT_ATOMS: atom_id res chain seq x y z
N MET A 1 -21.04 10.47 -8.17
CA MET A 1 -19.68 9.87 -8.26
C MET A 1 -19.79 8.57 -9.01
N ASP A 2 -19.23 8.53 -10.22
CA ASP A 2 -19.47 7.49 -11.22
C ASP A 2 -18.84 6.14 -10.84
N PRO A 3 -19.57 5.02 -10.94
CA PRO A 3 -19.07 3.68 -10.61
C PRO A 3 -18.36 2.98 -11.80
N HIS A 4 -17.70 3.73 -12.68
CA HIS A 4 -17.12 3.22 -13.93
C HIS A 4 -15.57 3.23 -13.97
N THR A 5 -14.92 2.78 -12.90
CA THR A 5 -13.44 2.59 -12.85
C THR A 5 -13.04 1.12 -12.85
N ASP A 6 -13.59 0.31 -13.75
CA ASP A 6 -13.23 -1.13 -13.89
C ASP A 6 -12.92 -1.55 -15.34
N PHE A 7 -12.49 -0.60 -16.19
CA PHE A 7 -12.11 -0.85 -17.58
C PHE A 7 -10.65 -0.43 -17.85
N LEU A 8 -9.63 -1.11 -17.28
CA LEU A 8 -8.24 -0.69 -17.55
C LEU A 8 -7.17 -1.78 -17.70
N THR A 9 -7.52 -3.06 -17.92
CA THR A 9 -6.50 -4.09 -18.21
C THR A 9 -6.70 -4.83 -19.52
N ASP A 10 -7.93 -5.06 -19.99
CA ASP A 10 -8.15 -6.10 -21.02
C ASP A 10 -8.10 -5.60 -22.48
N LYS A 11 -7.95 -4.29 -22.72
CA LYS A 11 -8.01 -3.72 -24.09
C LYS A 11 -6.67 -3.52 -24.79
N TYR A 12 -5.58 -4.05 -24.25
CA TYR A 12 -4.24 -3.73 -24.76
C TYR A 12 -3.26 -4.91 -24.82
N ASP A 13 -3.74 -6.13 -24.59
CA ASP A 13 -2.97 -7.33 -24.92
C ASP A 13 -2.91 -7.58 -26.45
N ASP A 14 -3.81 -6.94 -27.21
CA ASP A 14 -3.87 -6.99 -28.68
C ASP A 14 -3.24 -5.75 -29.36
N LEU A 15 -2.21 -5.14 -28.77
CA LEU A 15 -1.39 -4.19 -29.52
C LEU A 15 -0.47 -4.98 -30.45
N ASP A 16 -1.02 -5.45 -31.57
CA ASP A 16 -0.22 -5.79 -32.72
C ASP A 16 0.43 -4.49 -33.24
N LEU A 17 1.76 -4.45 -33.18
CA LEU A 17 2.56 -3.31 -33.64
C LEU A 17 2.63 -3.25 -35.19
N SER A 18 1.95 -4.18 -35.88
CA SER A 18 1.86 -4.23 -37.34
C SER A 18 0.82 -3.28 -37.94
N ASP A 19 -0.18 -2.84 -37.15
CA ASP A 19 -1.38 -2.12 -37.62
C ASP A 19 -1.31 -0.59 -37.41
N TRP A 20 -0.10 -0.03 -37.41
CA TRP A 20 0.09 1.43 -37.29
C TRP A 20 -0.03 2.06 -38.68
N ASP A 21 -1.10 2.83 -38.92
CA ASP A 21 -1.25 3.67 -40.12
C ASP A 21 0.03 4.51 -40.37
N GLU A 22 0.55 4.48 -41.60
CA GLU A 22 1.78 5.18 -41.99
C GLU A 22 1.76 6.69 -41.65
N GLU A 23 0.59 7.34 -41.66
CA GLU A 23 0.43 8.75 -41.26
C GLU A 23 0.69 9.00 -39.77
N LYS A 24 0.24 8.11 -38.87
CA LYS A 24 0.50 8.22 -37.43
C LYS A 24 1.95 7.88 -37.09
N LEU A 25 2.53 6.95 -37.82
CA LEU A 25 3.96 6.63 -37.74
C LEU A 25 4.80 7.85 -38.14
N ASN A 26 4.41 8.54 -39.22
CA ASN A 26 5.07 9.76 -39.70
C ASN A 26 4.89 10.95 -38.75
N ALA A 27 3.71 11.14 -38.14
CA ALA A 27 3.50 12.15 -37.10
C ALA A 27 4.37 11.86 -35.86
N THR A 28 4.47 10.58 -35.46
CA THR A 28 5.34 10.13 -34.36
C THR A 28 6.82 10.37 -34.69
N LYS A 29 7.24 10.09 -35.93
CA LYS A 29 8.61 10.26 -36.42
C LYS A 29 9.00 11.75 -36.54
N LEU A 30 8.09 12.59 -36.99
CA LEU A 30 8.27 14.05 -37.11
C LEU A 30 8.35 14.72 -35.72
N TYR A 31 7.53 14.26 -34.76
CA TYR A 31 7.62 14.71 -33.37
C TYR A 31 8.89 14.22 -32.68
N MET A 32 9.32 12.98 -32.90
CA MET A 32 10.58 12.44 -32.36
C MET A 32 11.80 13.26 -32.80
N GLN A 33 11.79 13.80 -34.02
CA GLN A 33 12.83 14.67 -34.55
C GLN A 33 12.83 16.06 -33.88
N LYS A 34 11.66 16.54 -33.43
CA LYS A 34 11.50 17.82 -32.73
C LYS A 34 12.02 17.79 -31.28
N PHE A 35 11.98 16.63 -30.62
CA PHE A 35 12.39 16.46 -29.22
C PHE A 35 13.77 15.78 -29.04
N GLN A 36 14.49 15.57 -30.14
CA GLN A 36 15.81 14.93 -30.18
C GLN A 36 16.88 15.70 -29.36
N ASN A 37 16.63 16.98 -29.04
CA ASN A 37 17.59 17.86 -28.39
C ASN A 37 17.55 17.85 -26.85
N LYS A 38 16.72 17.04 -26.19
CA LYS A 38 16.65 17.02 -24.70
C LYS A 38 16.87 15.65 -24.03
N VAL A 39 16.72 14.54 -24.75
CA VAL A 39 17.16 13.19 -24.36
C VAL A 39 17.42 12.40 -25.65
N ASP A 40 18.54 11.68 -25.77
CA ASP A 40 18.89 10.97 -27.01
C ASP A 40 17.93 9.78 -27.26
N PHE A 41 16.99 9.98 -28.19
CA PHE A 41 15.93 9.03 -28.54
C PHE A 41 16.18 8.29 -29.86
N SER A 42 17.39 8.29 -30.42
CA SER A 42 17.60 7.75 -31.77
C SER A 42 17.06 6.31 -31.94
N MET A 43 16.16 6.13 -32.91
CA MET A 43 15.75 4.84 -33.46
C MET A 43 16.28 4.75 -34.89
N LYS A 44 17.10 3.75 -35.20
CA LYS A 44 17.53 3.48 -36.58
C LYS A 44 16.34 2.91 -37.39
N SER A 45 16.26 3.35 -38.64
CA SER A 45 15.16 3.12 -39.60
C SER A 45 14.83 1.64 -39.91
N GLU A 46 13.56 1.40 -40.22
CA GLU A 46 12.81 0.14 -40.38
C GLU A 46 13.17 -0.74 -41.61
N ARG A 47 14.43 -1.11 -41.83
CA ARG A 47 14.75 -2.13 -42.86
C ARG A 47 15.58 -3.31 -42.40
N LYS A 48 15.58 -3.63 -41.09
CA LYS A 48 16.16 -4.88 -40.60
C LYS A 48 15.25 -5.54 -39.57
N LEU A 49 14.86 -6.78 -39.88
CA LEU A 49 14.19 -7.73 -39.01
C LEU A 49 14.92 -7.78 -37.65
N LYS A 50 14.18 -7.46 -36.57
CA LYS A 50 14.52 -7.60 -35.13
C LYS A 50 16.00 -7.84 -34.85
N ASP A 51 16.75 -6.76 -34.59
CA ASP A 51 18.17 -6.86 -34.23
C ASP A 51 18.34 -7.00 -32.70
N LYS A 52 19.43 -7.63 -32.25
CA LYS A 52 19.79 -7.79 -30.82
C LYS A 52 19.91 -6.44 -30.11
N SER A 53 20.19 -5.37 -30.87
CA SER A 53 20.25 -3.98 -30.43
C SER A 53 18.88 -3.38 -30.03
N ASP A 54 17.75 -3.87 -30.57
CA ASP A 54 16.40 -3.42 -30.18
C ASP A 54 16.03 -3.80 -28.74
N ARG A 55 16.66 -4.85 -28.23
CA ARG A 55 16.53 -5.34 -26.84
C ARG A 55 17.66 -4.86 -25.94
N ALA A 56 18.71 -4.25 -26.50
CA ALA A 56 19.85 -3.80 -25.74
C ALA A 56 19.49 -2.53 -24.95
N THR A 57 19.38 -2.70 -23.64
CA THR A 57 19.34 -1.62 -22.67
C THR A 57 20.80 -1.21 -22.44
N THR A 58 21.34 -0.28 -23.23
CA THR A 58 22.66 0.30 -22.95
C THR A 58 22.55 1.09 -21.64
N ASP A 59 23.39 0.76 -20.64
CA ASP A 59 23.50 1.36 -19.30
C ASP A 59 22.28 2.15 -18.79
N HIS A 60 21.42 1.48 -18.02
CA HIS A 60 20.30 2.09 -17.29
C HIS A 60 19.28 2.88 -18.15
N ALA A 61 19.38 2.84 -19.49
CA ALA A 61 18.47 3.54 -20.40
C ALA A 61 17.09 2.87 -20.51
N LEU A 62 16.10 3.63 -20.98
CA LEU A 62 14.72 3.16 -21.20
C LEU A 62 14.65 2.16 -22.37
N ASP A 63 14.03 1.00 -22.15
CA ASP A 63 13.80 0.01 -23.22
C ASP A 63 12.87 0.57 -24.33
N ARG A 64 12.97 0.01 -25.54
CA ARG A 64 12.18 0.47 -26.71
C ARG A 64 10.67 0.48 -26.43
N ARG A 65 10.19 -0.47 -25.65
CA ARG A 65 8.75 -0.61 -25.33
C ARG A 65 8.27 0.43 -24.32
N SER A 66 9.05 0.73 -23.26
CA SER A 66 8.69 1.78 -22.30
C SER A 66 8.77 3.15 -22.95
N ARG A 67 9.75 3.40 -23.83
CA ARG A 67 9.79 4.63 -24.64
C ARG A 67 8.50 4.82 -25.45
N ALA A 68 8.03 3.79 -26.15
CA ALA A 68 6.78 3.86 -26.90
C ALA A 68 5.56 4.14 -26.01
N ILE A 69 5.53 3.61 -24.78
CA ILE A 69 4.47 3.91 -23.80
C ILE A 69 4.51 5.39 -23.38
N LEU A 70 5.70 5.91 -23.05
CA LEU A 70 5.88 7.32 -22.67
C LEU A 70 5.43 8.25 -23.80
N PHE A 71 5.86 8.00 -25.03
CA PHE A 71 5.42 8.77 -26.20
C PHE A 71 3.90 8.74 -26.39
N LYS A 72 3.28 7.58 -26.21
CA LYS A 72 1.81 7.47 -26.29
C LYS A 72 1.13 8.28 -25.18
N MET A 73 1.69 8.31 -23.98
CA MET A 73 1.16 9.12 -22.88
C MET A 73 1.31 10.62 -23.15
N MET A 74 2.42 11.05 -23.75
CA MET A 74 2.61 12.44 -24.20
C MET A 74 1.62 12.82 -25.31
N ASN A 75 1.42 11.96 -26.31
CA ASN A 75 0.45 12.18 -27.40
C ASN A 75 -1.00 12.22 -26.91
N GLN A 76 -1.28 11.60 -25.76
CA GLN A 76 -2.58 11.66 -25.09
C GLN A 76 -2.70 12.86 -24.14
N GLU A 77 -1.73 13.76 -24.14
CA GLU A 77 -1.63 14.94 -23.27
C GLU A 77 -1.79 14.58 -21.78
N VAL A 78 -1.26 13.41 -21.39
CA VAL A 78 -1.21 12.99 -19.97
C VAL A 78 -0.12 13.77 -19.23
N PHE A 79 0.96 14.08 -19.92
CA PHE A 79 2.02 15.01 -19.51
C PHE A 79 2.66 15.56 -20.79
N THR A 80 3.20 16.78 -20.74
CA THR A 80 3.71 17.53 -21.88
C THR A 80 5.21 17.38 -22.06
N GLU A 81 5.96 17.38 -20.96
CA GLU A 81 7.43 17.40 -20.98
C GLU A 81 8.02 16.41 -19.97
N ILE A 82 9.23 15.90 -20.28
CA ILE A 82 10.05 15.07 -19.38
C ILE A 82 11.34 15.83 -19.14
N ASN A 83 11.57 16.29 -17.90
CA ASN A 83 12.58 17.31 -17.58
C ASN A 83 13.88 16.75 -16.98
N GLY A 84 13.97 15.43 -16.77
CA GLY A 84 15.19 14.78 -16.28
C GLY A 84 14.91 13.55 -15.43
N CYS A 85 15.96 12.82 -15.10
CA CYS A 85 15.89 11.68 -14.18
C CYS A 85 16.09 12.17 -12.74
N ILE A 86 15.11 11.89 -11.88
CA ILE A 86 15.17 12.17 -10.44
C ILE A 86 16.05 11.12 -9.74
N SER A 87 15.86 9.85 -10.06
CA SER A 87 16.56 8.75 -9.42
C SER A 87 16.71 7.58 -10.37
N THR A 88 17.94 7.07 -10.49
CA THR A 88 18.25 5.83 -11.19
C THR A 88 18.40 4.71 -10.17
N GLY A 89 17.49 3.74 -10.20
CA GLY A 89 17.50 2.59 -9.31
C GLY A 89 17.94 1.30 -10.00
N LYS A 90 18.12 0.23 -9.21
CA LYS A 90 18.36 -1.12 -9.73
C LYS A 90 17.12 -1.72 -10.39
N GLU A 91 15.93 -1.30 -9.95
CA GLU A 91 14.65 -1.91 -10.33
C GLU A 91 13.76 -0.96 -11.15
N ALA A 92 13.91 0.35 -10.96
CA ALA A 92 13.17 1.37 -11.70
C ALA A 92 13.95 2.68 -11.75
N ASN A 93 13.66 3.48 -12.78
CA ASN A 93 14.07 4.88 -12.85
C ASN A 93 12.86 5.78 -12.63
N VAL A 94 13.06 6.89 -11.94
CA VAL A 94 12.03 7.91 -11.71
C VAL A 94 12.41 9.17 -12.49
N TYR A 95 11.47 9.72 -13.23
CA TYR A 95 11.64 10.91 -14.05
C TYR A 95 10.66 12.01 -13.62
N HIS A 96 11.11 13.25 -13.70
CA HIS A 96 10.27 14.43 -13.52
C HIS A 96 9.53 14.72 -14.82
N VAL A 97 8.22 14.93 -14.74
CA VAL A 97 7.39 15.32 -15.88
C VAL A 97 6.43 16.44 -15.50
N LEU A 98 6.02 17.24 -16.48
CA LEU A 98 5.03 18.30 -16.31
C LEU A 98 3.71 17.94 -16.97
N ASP A 99 2.59 18.18 -16.30
CA ASP A 99 1.27 18.15 -16.93
C ASP A 99 1.04 19.38 -17.83
N LYS A 100 -0.01 19.37 -18.66
CA LYS A 100 -0.53 20.50 -19.43
C LYS A 100 -0.82 21.75 -18.60
N HIS A 101 -1.01 21.59 -17.29
CA HIS A 101 -1.20 22.67 -16.33
C HIS A 101 0.11 23.11 -15.64
N ASN A 102 1.28 22.68 -16.13
CA ASN A 102 2.59 22.88 -15.50
C ASN A 102 2.65 22.39 -14.05
N SER A 103 1.90 21.34 -13.73
CA SER A 103 1.97 20.68 -12.43
C SER A 103 3.05 19.60 -12.44
N ASP A 104 3.86 19.56 -11.38
CA ASP A 104 4.96 18.61 -11.23
C ASP A 104 4.48 17.19 -10.92
N LEU A 105 4.87 16.24 -11.78
CA LEU A 105 4.54 14.83 -11.65
C LEU A 105 5.82 13.99 -11.71
N ALA A 106 5.71 12.74 -11.24
CA ALA A 106 6.77 11.75 -11.29
C ALA A 106 6.32 10.53 -12.12
N VAL A 107 7.21 10.07 -13.01
CA VAL A 107 7.02 8.84 -13.77
C VAL A 107 8.06 7.81 -13.33
N LYS A 108 7.60 6.73 -12.71
CA LYS A 108 8.40 5.57 -12.35
C LYS A 108 8.33 4.53 -13.48
N VAL A 109 9.47 4.23 -14.10
CA VAL A 109 9.61 3.23 -15.15
C VAL A 109 10.41 2.05 -14.63
N TYR A 110 9.79 0.88 -14.55
CA TYR A 110 10.46 -0.32 -14.05
C TYR A 110 11.31 -1.00 -15.14
N MET A 111 12.48 -1.47 -14.75
CA MET A 111 13.43 -2.13 -15.64
C MET A 111 13.01 -3.58 -15.92
N THR A 112 12.93 -3.93 -17.20
CA THR A 112 12.50 -5.27 -17.64
C THR A 112 13.66 -6.21 -18.00
N SER A 113 14.82 -5.63 -18.32
CA SER A 113 15.99 -6.35 -18.85
C SER A 113 16.98 -6.82 -17.78
N ILE A 114 16.94 -6.27 -16.56
CA ILE A 114 18.04 -6.37 -15.58
C ILE A 114 17.59 -6.98 -14.24
N MET A 115 16.73 -8.00 -14.24
CA MET A 115 16.44 -8.72 -13.00
C MET A 115 17.09 -10.11 -12.90
N PRO A 116 18.02 -10.30 -11.94
CA PRO A 116 18.55 -11.62 -11.59
C PRO A 116 17.39 -12.55 -11.21
N PHE A 117 17.41 -13.78 -11.76
CA PHE A 117 16.36 -14.78 -11.52
C PHE A 117 16.12 -15.06 -10.03
N LYS A 118 17.16 -14.97 -9.19
CA LYS A 118 17.10 -15.27 -7.75
C LYS A 118 16.26 -14.29 -6.93
N SER A 119 15.98 -13.10 -7.45
CA SER A 119 15.30 -12.01 -6.72
C SER A 119 13.79 -11.92 -7.02
N ARG A 120 13.23 -12.86 -7.78
CA ARG A 120 11.80 -12.82 -8.16
C ARG A 120 10.87 -13.31 -7.06
N ASP A 121 11.32 -14.25 -6.23
CA ASP A 121 10.49 -14.89 -5.21
C ASP A 121 10.12 -13.94 -4.08
N LYS A 122 11.02 -13.01 -3.71
CA LYS A 122 10.77 -12.00 -2.67
C LYS A 122 9.54 -11.13 -2.94
N TYR A 123 9.09 -11.03 -4.18
CA TYR A 123 8.04 -10.11 -4.61
C TYR A 123 6.67 -10.76 -4.81
N VAL A 124 6.59 -12.06 -4.55
CA VAL A 124 5.51 -12.94 -5.04
C VAL A 124 5.09 -13.92 -3.98
N ARG A 125 6.06 -14.46 -3.25
CA ARG A 125 5.83 -15.46 -2.23
C ARG A 125 4.95 -14.82 -1.13
N GLY A 126 3.76 -15.38 -0.96
CA GLY A 126 2.78 -14.90 0.02
C GLY A 126 1.75 -13.91 -0.50
N ASP A 127 1.82 -13.41 -1.74
CA ASP A 127 0.78 -12.54 -2.32
C ASP A 127 -0.26 -13.37 -3.10
N PHE A 128 -1.51 -13.38 -2.62
CA PHE A 128 -2.59 -14.12 -3.27
C PHE A 128 -2.79 -13.72 -4.73
N ARG A 129 -2.65 -12.43 -5.03
CA ARG A 129 -2.88 -11.84 -6.35
C ARG A 129 -1.89 -12.38 -7.38
N MET A 130 -0.73 -12.87 -6.93
CA MET A 130 0.34 -13.35 -7.79
C MET A 130 0.54 -14.88 -7.77
N ARG A 131 -0.31 -15.64 -7.06
CA ARG A 131 -0.19 -17.11 -6.95
C ARG A 131 -0.34 -17.85 -8.29
N HIS A 132 -1.11 -17.31 -9.25
CA HIS A 132 -1.42 -17.98 -10.51
C HIS A 132 -0.66 -17.39 -11.72
N GLY A 133 -0.08 -18.28 -12.53
CA GLY A 133 0.51 -17.93 -13.84
C GLY A 133 1.83 -17.15 -13.80
N TYR A 134 2.48 -17.05 -12.63
CA TYR A 134 3.68 -16.23 -12.44
C TYR A 134 4.97 -16.90 -12.96
N SER A 135 5.14 -18.21 -12.73
CA SER A 135 6.36 -18.95 -13.12
C SER A 135 6.59 -19.06 -14.64
N LYS A 136 5.54 -18.87 -15.44
CA LYS A 136 5.59 -18.91 -16.92
C LYS A 136 5.57 -17.51 -17.55
N ALA A 137 5.54 -16.44 -16.75
CA ALA A 137 5.43 -15.08 -17.25
C ALA A 137 6.78 -14.59 -17.80
N THR A 138 6.74 -13.88 -18.93
CA THR A 138 7.91 -13.15 -19.44
C THR A 138 8.31 -12.04 -18.47
N SER A 139 9.58 -11.61 -18.45
CA SER A 139 10.03 -10.51 -17.57
C SER A 139 9.15 -9.26 -17.67
N TRP A 140 8.68 -8.93 -18.87
CA TRP A 140 7.74 -7.81 -19.06
C TRP A 140 6.43 -8.00 -18.30
N LYS A 141 5.78 -9.17 -18.45
CA LYS A 141 4.52 -9.47 -17.75
C LYS A 141 4.73 -9.49 -16.24
N LEU A 142 5.89 -9.95 -15.80
CA LEU A 142 6.31 -9.96 -14.40
C LEU A 142 6.37 -8.56 -13.81
N VAL A 143 7.16 -7.70 -14.44
CA VAL A 143 7.42 -6.34 -14.00
C VAL A 143 6.15 -5.49 -14.11
N SER A 144 5.30 -5.75 -15.11
CA SER A 144 3.98 -5.11 -15.21
C SER A 144 3.10 -5.44 -14.00
N LYS A 145 3.14 -6.69 -13.50
CA LYS A 145 2.42 -7.07 -12.28
C LYS A 145 2.97 -6.39 -11.04
N TRP A 146 4.28 -6.10 -10.98
CA TRP A 146 4.85 -5.34 -9.87
C TRP A 146 4.45 -3.88 -9.91
N ALA A 147 4.47 -3.25 -11.09
CA ALA A 147 3.95 -1.90 -11.27
C ALA A 147 2.46 -1.82 -10.90
N GLU A 148 1.67 -2.84 -11.25
CA GLU A 148 0.27 -3.00 -10.84
C GLU A 148 0.12 -3.16 -9.33
N LYS A 149 1.02 -3.89 -8.68
CA LYS A 149 1.04 -4.05 -7.23
C LYS A 149 1.32 -2.71 -6.53
N GLU A 150 2.35 -1.98 -6.94
CA GLU A 150 2.66 -0.66 -6.35
C GLU A 150 1.50 0.33 -6.56
N TYR A 151 0.94 0.40 -7.78
CA TYR A 151 -0.22 1.24 -8.07
C TYR A 151 -1.40 0.94 -7.14
N ARG A 152 -1.76 -0.34 -6.96
CA ARG A 152 -2.84 -0.75 -6.05
C ARG A 152 -2.53 -0.46 -4.59
N ASN A 153 -1.29 -0.68 -4.17
CA ASN A 153 -0.87 -0.43 -2.79
C ASN A 153 -0.93 1.09 -2.48
N LEU A 154 -0.45 1.94 -3.38
CA LEU A 154 -0.57 3.40 -3.26
C LEU A 154 -2.04 3.85 -3.23
N ILE A 155 -2.93 3.25 -4.02
CA ILE A 155 -4.37 3.53 -3.95
C ILE A 155 -4.91 3.18 -2.56
N ARG A 156 -4.59 2.00 -2.02
CA ARG A 156 -5.04 1.58 -0.68
C ARG A 156 -4.54 2.53 0.40
N ILE A 157 -3.29 2.96 0.33
CA ILE A 157 -2.70 3.91 1.27
C ILE A 157 -3.41 5.26 1.16
N LYS A 158 -3.61 5.77 -0.05
CA LYS A 158 -4.30 7.04 -0.28
C LYS A 158 -5.74 7.02 0.22
N GLN A 159 -6.43 5.89 0.08
CA GLN A 159 -7.80 5.69 0.59
C GLN A 159 -7.88 5.74 2.12
N SER A 160 -6.78 5.50 2.85
CA SER A 160 -6.77 5.66 4.30
C SER A 160 -6.95 7.12 4.73
N GLY A 161 -6.52 8.07 3.89
CA GLY A 161 -6.56 9.51 4.17
C GLY A 161 -5.59 10.00 5.26
N LEU A 162 -4.84 9.10 5.89
CA LEU A 162 -4.00 9.39 7.06
C LEU A 162 -2.51 9.45 6.73
N ILE A 163 -2.04 8.60 5.82
CA ILE A 163 -0.62 8.48 5.46
C ILE A 163 -0.27 9.43 4.31
N SER A 164 0.86 10.12 4.44
CA SER A 164 1.44 10.92 3.36
C SER A 164 2.18 10.01 2.36
N CYS A 165 1.65 9.87 1.15
CA CYS A 165 2.27 9.09 0.08
C CYS A 165 1.99 9.72 -1.31
N PRO A 166 2.78 9.39 -2.35
CA PRO A 166 2.48 9.80 -3.71
C PRO A 166 1.08 9.34 -4.14
N THR A 167 0.34 10.22 -4.80
CA THR A 167 -0.97 9.87 -5.36
C THR A 167 -0.77 9.23 -6.73
N PRO A 168 -1.15 7.96 -6.93
CA PRO A 168 -1.01 7.30 -8.22
C PRO A 168 -2.08 7.80 -9.19
N LEU A 169 -1.67 8.18 -10.40
CA LEU A 169 -2.56 8.81 -11.39
C LEU A 169 -2.92 7.86 -12.53
N ARG A 170 -1.91 7.22 -13.13
CA ARG A 170 -2.10 6.26 -14.22
C ARG A 170 -1.02 5.18 -14.20
N LEU A 171 -1.40 3.98 -14.60
CA LEU A 171 -0.48 2.87 -14.82
C LEU A 171 -0.64 2.35 -16.25
N LYS A 172 0.48 2.14 -16.94
CA LYS A 172 0.50 1.50 -18.25
C LYS A 172 1.69 0.55 -18.38
N GLY A 173 1.41 -0.77 -18.30
CA GLY A 173 2.46 -1.79 -18.37
C GLY A 173 3.45 -1.62 -17.22
N VAL A 174 4.67 -1.19 -17.53
CA VAL A 174 5.76 -0.96 -16.57
C VAL A 174 6.02 0.53 -16.30
N VAL A 175 5.09 1.41 -16.67
CA VAL A 175 5.18 2.86 -16.46
C VAL A 175 4.08 3.28 -15.49
N LEU A 176 4.47 3.83 -14.34
CA LEU A 176 3.60 4.34 -13.30
C LEU A 176 3.76 5.86 -13.20
N LEU A 177 2.66 6.59 -13.42
CA LEU A 177 2.58 8.04 -13.22
C LEU A 177 1.95 8.33 -11.86
N MET A 178 2.57 9.23 -11.09
CA MET A 178 2.15 9.65 -9.76
C MET A 178 2.50 11.12 -9.52
N THR A 179 1.99 11.70 -8.43
CA THR A 179 2.37 13.06 -8.01
C THR A 179 3.85 13.12 -7.62
N LEU A 180 4.55 14.19 -7.99
CA LEU A 180 5.88 14.47 -7.46
C LEU A 180 5.74 14.90 -5.99
N ILE A 181 6.64 14.40 -5.14
CA ILE A 181 6.81 14.92 -3.78
C ILE A 181 8.01 15.85 -3.82
N GLY A 182 7.78 17.16 -3.68
CA GLY A 182 8.80 18.19 -3.89
C GLY A 182 8.21 19.59 -3.93
N LYS A 183 9.06 20.60 -4.14
CA LYS A 183 8.70 22.01 -4.34
C LYS A 183 9.37 22.52 -5.62
N ASP A 184 8.66 23.29 -6.43
CA ASP A 184 9.19 23.99 -7.61
C ASP A 184 10.01 23.09 -8.56
N GLY A 185 9.51 21.89 -8.85
CA GLY A 185 10.20 20.89 -9.68
C GLY A 185 11.38 20.17 -9.01
N ILE A 186 11.76 20.54 -7.78
CA ILE A 186 12.84 19.89 -7.03
C ILE A 186 12.24 18.76 -6.18
N PRO A 187 12.70 17.50 -6.35
CA PRO A 187 12.22 16.38 -5.55
C PRO A 187 12.62 16.54 -4.08
N ALA A 188 11.73 16.15 -3.18
CA ALA A 188 12.01 16.12 -1.75
C ALA A 188 13.17 15.16 -1.43
N PRO A 189 14.08 15.53 -0.53
CA PRO A 189 15.20 14.66 -0.15
C PRO A 189 14.71 13.47 0.66
N LYS A 190 15.50 12.39 0.62
CA LYS A 190 15.29 11.25 1.51
C LYS A 190 15.63 11.63 2.94
N LEU A 191 15.03 10.96 3.90
CA LEU A 191 15.27 11.21 5.32
C LEU A 191 16.74 10.95 5.70
N LYS A 192 17.38 9.99 5.03
CA LYS A 192 18.84 9.77 5.10
C LYS A 192 19.67 10.99 4.69
N ASP A 193 19.25 11.67 3.65
CA ASP A 193 20.03 12.78 3.09
C ASP A 193 19.73 14.05 3.90
N ALA A 194 18.46 14.25 4.27
CA ALA A 194 17.99 15.32 5.13
C ALA A 194 18.68 15.36 6.50
N CYS A 195 19.08 14.20 7.06
CA CYS A 195 19.76 14.21 8.36
C CYS A 195 21.14 14.88 8.34
N ASN A 196 21.75 15.07 7.17
CA ASN A 196 23.04 15.71 7.02
C ASN A 196 22.94 17.19 6.61
N ASP A 197 21.72 17.71 6.43
CA ASP A 197 21.47 19.06 5.97
C ASP A 197 20.57 19.81 6.98
N PRO A 198 21.16 20.46 7.99
CA PRO A 198 20.41 21.20 9.01
C PRO A 198 19.76 22.49 8.48
N GLU A 199 20.13 22.98 7.30
CA GLU A 199 19.57 24.18 6.68
C GLU A 199 18.53 23.85 5.59
N LEU A 200 18.17 22.58 5.44
CA LEU A 200 17.31 22.08 4.37
C LEU A 200 15.97 22.82 4.25
N ASP A 201 15.36 23.16 5.39
CA ASP A 201 14.13 23.94 5.44
C ASP A 201 14.19 24.93 6.61
N GLN A 202 14.46 26.19 6.28
CA GLN A 202 14.57 27.28 7.26
C GLN A 202 13.21 27.59 7.92
N GLU A 203 12.09 27.27 7.26
CA GLU A 203 10.75 27.55 7.78
C GLU A 203 10.25 26.42 8.67
N THR A 204 10.56 25.16 8.35
CA THR A 204 10.23 24.00 9.18
C THR A 204 11.47 23.18 9.49
N PRO A 205 12.14 23.38 10.63
CA PRO A 205 13.30 22.56 10.99
C PRO A 205 12.92 21.10 11.22
N LEU A 206 13.91 20.21 11.12
CA LEU A 206 13.74 18.78 11.37
C LEU A 206 13.43 18.52 12.86
N ASP A 207 12.17 18.20 13.15
CA ASP A 207 11.73 17.71 14.46
C ASP A 207 11.74 16.17 14.45
N TRP A 208 12.85 15.58 14.88
CA TRP A 208 13.02 14.13 14.90
C TRP A 208 12.00 13.39 15.79
N PRO A 209 11.71 13.84 17.03
CA PRO A 209 10.64 13.26 17.83
C PRO A 209 9.27 13.27 17.14
N ALA A 210 8.88 14.40 16.53
CA ALA A 210 7.60 14.49 15.83
C ALA A 210 7.55 13.58 14.59
N LEU A 211 8.63 13.52 13.81
CA LEU A 211 8.75 12.62 12.66
C LEU A 211 8.72 11.15 13.09
N TYR A 212 9.36 10.80 14.20
CA TYR A 212 9.30 9.44 14.74
C TYR A 212 7.87 9.07 15.12
N ALA A 213 7.17 9.93 15.87
CA ALA A 213 5.76 9.74 16.22
C ALA A 213 4.88 9.58 14.98
N GLN A 214 5.11 10.39 13.94
CA GLN A 214 4.40 10.29 12.68
C GLN A 214 4.63 8.92 12.01
N VAL A 215 5.89 8.50 11.86
CA VAL A 215 6.24 7.23 11.18
C VAL A 215 5.70 6.03 11.97
N VAL A 216 5.79 6.04 13.30
CA VAL A 216 5.22 4.98 14.16
C VAL A 216 3.70 4.87 13.96
N ASN A 217 3.00 5.99 13.85
CA ASN A 217 1.57 6.01 13.54
C ASN A 217 1.25 5.58 12.10
N ASP A 218 2.08 5.97 11.14
CA ASP A 218 1.92 5.59 9.73
C ASP A 218 2.09 4.08 9.54
N VAL A 219 3.04 3.44 10.24
CA VAL A 219 3.21 1.98 10.23
C VAL A 219 1.99 1.27 10.84
N ARG A 220 1.44 1.76 11.95
CA ARG A 220 0.19 1.22 12.52
C ARG A 220 -0.98 1.37 11.55
N THR A 221 -1.09 2.52 10.91
CA THR A 221 -2.14 2.79 9.92
C THR A 221 -2.02 1.88 8.69
N LEU A 222 -0.79 1.63 8.23
CA LEU A 222 -0.50 0.73 7.12
C LEU A 222 -0.97 -0.70 7.45
N TYR A 223 -0.68 -1.18 8.65
CA TYR A 223 -1.07 -2.51 9.10
C TYR A 223 -2.59 -2.65 9.37
N GLN A 224 -3.16 -1.75 10.18
CA GLN A 224 -4.53 -1.90 10.67
C GLN A 224 -5.58 -1.50 9.62
N LYS A 225 -5.39 -0.36 8.95
CA LYS A 225 -6.35 0.17 7.96
C LYS A 225 -6.04 -0.30 6.55
N CYS A 226 -4.80 -0.17 6.11
CA CYS A 226 -4.44 -0.52 4.73
C CYS A 226 -4.26 -2.04 4.55
N ARG A 227 -4.15 -2.80 5.64
CA ARG A 227 -3.91 -4.26 5.66
C ARG A 227 -2.61 -4.64 4.93
N LEU A 228 -1.62 -3.74 4.98
CA LEU A 228 -0.33 -3.83 4.31
C LEU A 228 0.82 -3.73 5.31
N ILE A 229 1.95 -4.32 4.94
CA ILE A 229 3.24 -4.15 5.62
C ILE A 229 4.20 -3.71 4.55
N HIS A 230 5.03 -2.70 4.82
CA HIS A 230 5.92 -2.13 3.81
C HIS A 230 6.98 -3.13 3.33
N ALA A 231 7.54 -3.91 4.25
CA ALA A 231 8.52 -4.97 4.05
C ALA A 231 9.90 -4.52 3.55
N ASP A 232 10.13 -3.21 3.51
CA ASP A 232 11.41 -2.58 3.16
C ASP A 232 11.45 -1.13 3.70
N LEU A 233 10.81 -0.87 4.83
CA LEU A 233 10.74 0.48 5.38
C LEU A 233 12.09 0.83 6.02
N SER A 234 12.64 1.98 5.62
CA SER A 234 13.90 2.54 6.10
C SER A 234 13.97 4.02 5.75
N GLU A 235 15.00 4.71 6.23
CA GLU A 235 15.31 6.11 5.93
C GLU A 235 15.51 6.41 4.44
N TYR A 236 15.74 5.38 3.62
CA TYR A 236 15.87 5.49 2.17
C TYR A 236 14.53 5.59 1.43
N ASN A 237 13.46 5.09 2.06
CA ASN A 237 12.10 5.02 1.52
C ASN A 237 11.13 6.00 2.20
N LEU A 238 11.69 6.95 2.95
CA LEU A 238 11.01 8.09 3.54
C LEU A 238 11.56 9.38 2.90
N LEU A 239 10.67 10.22 2.37
CA LEU A 239 11.04 11.57 1.92
C LEU A 239 10.62 12.59 2.97
N TYR A 240 11.38 13.68 3.10
CA TYR A 240 11.05 14.79 3.99
C TYR A 240 10.53 15.98 3.21
N LEU A 241 9.34 16.48 3.57
CA LEU A 241 8.76 17.68 2.97
C LEU A 241 7.81 18.38 3.95
N ASN A 242 8.04 19.67 4.23
CA ASN A 242 7.19 20.52 5.08
C ASN A 242 6.92 19.93 6.47
N GLY A 243 7.99 19.51 7.17
CA GLY A 243 7.88 18.91 8.50
C GLY A 243 7.22 17.53 8.53
N LYS A 244 7.00 16.87 7.38
CA LYS A 244 6.34 15.55 7.31
C LYS A 244 7.20 14.52 6.59
N ALA A 245 7.12 13.29 7.07
CA ALA A 245 7.64 12.12 6.37
C ALA A 245 6.63 11.61 5.33
N TRP A 246 7.09 11.34 4.11
CA TRP A 246 6.29 10.76 3.03
C TRP A 246 6.80 9.36 2.71
N ILE A 247 5.91 8.36 2.77
CA ILE A 247 6.24 6.97 2.46
C ILE A 247 6.23 6.77 0.94
N ILE A 248 7.31 6.22 0.40
CA ILE A 248 7.46 5.87 -1.01
C ILE A 248 7.88 4.41 -1.20
N ASP A 249 7.83 3.93 -2.44
CA ASP A 249 8.28 2.58 -2.84
C ASP A 249 7.58 1.40 -2.15
N VAL A 250 6.26 1.36 -2.27
CA VAL A 250 5.42 0.26 -1.76
C VAL A 250 5.26 -0.89 -2.77
N SER A 251 6.25 -1.06 -3.66
CA SER A 251 6.32 -2.17 -4.60
C SER A 251 6.43 -3.52 -3.88
N GLN A 252 7.16 -3.53 -2.76
CA GLN A 252 7.43 -4.73 -1.97
C GLN A 252 6.47 -4.97 -0.83
N ALA A 253 5.58 -4.01 -0.58
CA ALA A 253 4.59 -4.15 0.46
C ALA A 253 3.77 -5.43 0.30
N VAL A 254 3.66 -6.19 1.38
CA VAL A 254 2.95 -7.46 1.44
C VAL A 254 1.63 -7.28 2.17
N GLU A 255 0.65 -8.12 1.84
CA GLU A 255 -0.57 -8.18 2.63
C GLU A 255 -0.26 -8.77 4.01
N HIS A 256 -0.97 -8.29 5.03
CA HIS A 256 -0.79 -8.80 6.38
C HIS A 256 -0.94 -10.33 6.42
N GLU A 257 -1.72 -10.95 5.52
CA GLU A 257 -1.94 -12.40 5.37
C GLU A 257 -0.73 -13.24 4.93
N SER A 258 0.34 -12.61 4.46
CA SER A 258 1.53 -13.31 4.00
C SER A 258 2.19 -14.13 5.11
N PRO A 259 2.76 -15.33 4.82
CA PRO A 259 3.46 -16.14 5.82
C PRO A 259 4.61 -15.41 6.53
N GLN A 260 5.28 -14.49 5.83
CA GLN A 260 6.43 -13.73 6.34
C GLN A 260 6.05 -12.31 6.79
N ALA A 261 4.76 -11.98 6.84
CA ALA A 261 4.25 -10.66 7.17
C ALA A 261 4.86 -10.10 8.48
N LEU A 262 4.76 -10.85 9.58
CA LEU A 262 5.24 -10.39 10.89
C LEU A 262 6.77 -10.30 10.98
N GLU A 263 7.49 -11.08 10.17
CA GLU A 263 8.95 -10.99 10.07
C GLU A 263 9.37 -9.68 9.38
N TYR A 264 8.70 -9.35 8.27
CA TYR A 264 8.89 -8.09 7.58
C TYR A 264 8.52 -6.88 8.45
N LEU A 265 7.39 -6.96 9.16
CA LEU A 265 6.97 -5.88 10.06
C LEU A 265 8.00 -5.61 11.16
N ARG A 266 8.57 -6.66 11.77
CA ARG A 266 9.63 -6.47 12.78
C ARG A 266 10.88 -5.86 12.19
N THR A 267 11.24 -6.24 10.97
CA THR A 267 12.38 -5.64 10.26
C THR A 267 12.14 -4.16 9.98
N ASP A 268 10.94 -3.79 9.52
CA ASP A 268 10.52 -2.40 9.32
C ASP A 268 10.61 -1.61 10.65
N CYS A 269 10.01 -2.11 11.73
CA CYS A 269 10.06 -1.46 13.05
C CYS A 269 11.50 -1.30 13.57
N TYR A 270 12.35 -2.31 13.38
CA TYR A 270 13.75 -2.29 13.78
C TYR A 270 14.55 -1.23 13.01
N ASN A 271 14.39 -1.17 11.69
CA ASN A 271 15.07 -0.19 10.85
C ASN A 271 14.68 1.24 11.23
N VAL A 272 13.38 1.49 11.43
CA VAL A 272 12.86 2.78 11.88
C VAL A 272 13.47 3.16 13.23
N ASN A 273 13.37 2.29 14.24
CA ASN A 273 13.96 2.57 15.57
C ASN A 273 15.47 2.83 15.48
N THR A 274 16.20 2.02 14.73
CA THR A 274 17.66 2.16 14.56
C THR A 274 18.02 3.50 13.95
N PHE A 275 17.26 3.97 12.95
CA PHE A 275 17.50 5.26 12.33
C PHE A 275 17.23 6.43 13.28
N PHE A 276 16.05 6.47 13.92
CA PHE A 276 15.69 7.59 14.80
C PHE A 276 16.53 7.64 16.08
N ARG A 277 16.96 6.49 16.61
CA ARG A 277 17.88 6.42 17.74
C ARG A 277 19.25 7.05 17.41
N LYS A 278 19.74 6.90 16.18
CA LYS A 278 20.97 7.59 15.71
C LYS A 278 20.81 9.10 15.63
N GLN A 279 19.58 9.59 15.46
CA GLN A 279 19.26 11.03 15.48
C GLN A 279 19.02 11.57 16.90
N GLY A 280 19.24 10.75 17.94
CA GLY A 280 19.08 11.15 19.34
C GLY A 280 17.65 11.06 19.88
N VAL A 281 16.72 10.43 19.17
CA VAL A 281 15.34 10.23 19.66
C VAL A 281 15.30 9.04 20.62
N PRO A 282 14.74 9.19 21.84
CA PRO A 282 14.37 8.05 22.68
C PRO A 282 13.23 7.26 22.04
N THR A 283 13.59 6.18 21.36
CA THR A 283 12.63 5.33 20.63
C THR A 283 11.92 4.34 21.55
N LEU A 284 10.73 3.89 21.17
CA LEU A 284 10.11 2.68 21.72
C LEU A 284 11.05 1.48 21.59
N THR A 285 10.91 0.48 22.47
CA THR A 285 11.51 -0.83 22.20
C THR A 285 10.89 -1.45 20.94
N LEU A 286 11.60 -2.37 20.29
CA LEU A 286 11.10 -3.10 19.13
C LEU A 286 9.81 -3.85 19.46
N ARG A 287 9.70 -4.37 20.69
CA ARG A 287 8.50 -5.02 21.19
C ARG A 287 7.34 -4.05 21.31
N GLU A 288 7.51 -2.93 22.02
CA GLU A 288 6.46 -1.91 22.21
C GLU A 288 5.97 -1.41 20.85
N PHE A 289 6.89 -1.13 19.92
CA PHE A 289 6.51 -0.69 18.58
C PHE A 289 5.77 -1.79 17.81
N PHE A 290 6.25 -3.03 17.83
CA PHE A 290 5.57 -4.14 17.18
C PHE A 290 4.15 -4.34 17.74
N GLU A 291 4.00 -4.41 19.06
CA GLU A 291 2.71 -4.57 19.76
C GLU A 291 1.77 -3.41 19.48
N TRP A 292 2.28 -2.16 19.50
CA TRP A 292 1.53 -0.97 19.09
C TRP A 292 0.96 -1.12 17.69
N VAL A 293 1.70 -1.69 16.75
CA VAL A 293 1.23 -1.88 15.37
C VAL A 293 0.19 -2.99 15.27
N VAL A 294 0.46 -4.16 15.85
CA VAL A 294 -0.38 -5.36 15.62
C VAL A 294 -1.64 -5.42 16.49
N ASN A 295 -1.63 -4.82 17.68
CA ASN A 295 -2.71 -5.02 18.65
C ASN A 295 -4.04 -4.46 18.14
N PRO A 296 -5.05 -5.34 17.88
CA PRO A 296 -6.35 -4.94 17.38
C PRO A 296 -7.27 -4.39 18.47
N SER A 297 -6.97 -4.61 19.75
CA SER A 297 -7.76 -4.12 20.89
C SER A 297 -7.49 -2.64 21.21
N LEU A 298 -6.48 -2.04 20.57
CA LEU A 298 -6.20 -0.62 20.70
C LEU A 298 -7.11 0.21 19.77
N PRO A 299 -7.43 1.47 20.14
CA PRO A 299 -8.25 2.36 19.31
C PRO A 299 -7.75 2.44 17.86
N SER A 300 -8.68 2.51 16.92
CA SER A 300 -8.40 2.57 15.49
C SER A 300 -7.49 3.79 15.17
N PRO A 301 -6.60 3.74 14.15
CA PRO A 301 -5.64 4.82 13.89
C PRO A 301 -6.24 6.20 13.54
N ASP A 302 -7.54 6.27 13.21
CA ASP A 302 -8.30 7.51 13.03
C ASP A 302 -8.90 8.08 14.30
N ASP A 303 -8.97 7.29 15.37
CA ASP A 303 -9.53 7.73 16.64
C ASP A 303 -8.54 8.71 17.33
N PRO A 304 -8.99 9.89 17.76
CA PRO A 304 -8.18 10.80 18.59
C PRO A 304 -7.54 10.11 19.80
N SER A 305 -8.21 9.12 20.40
CA SER A 305 -7.74 8.34 21.55
C SER A 305 -6.48 7.53 21.22
N SER A 306 -6.31 7.13 19.95
CA SER A 306 -5.11 6.43 19.47
C SER A 306 -3.86 7.31 19.64
N ARG A 307 -3.99 8.61 19.39
CA ARG A 307 -2.89 9.58 19.55
C ARG A 307 -2.50 9.76 21.02
N VAL A 308 -3.47 9.76 21.92
CA VAL A 308 -3.22 9.87 23.37
C VAL A 308 -2.42 8.65 23.85
N TYR A 309 -2.81 7.44 23.42
CA TYR A 309 -2.08 6.23 23.76
C TYR A 309 -0.65 6.24 23.22
N LEU A 310 -0.47 6.66 21.96
CA LEU A 310 0.87 6.79 21.36
C LEU A 310 1.73 7.79 22.15
N ASN A 311 1.18 8.95 22.54
CA ASN A 311 1.91 9.93 23.33
C ASN A 311 2.35 9.37 24.68
N ASN A 312 1.51 8.57 25.35
CA ASN A 312 1.89 7.91 26.60
C ASN A 312 3.02 6.90 26.39
N LEU A 313 2.99 6.12 25.31
CA LEU A 313 4.10 5.22 24.97
C LEU A 313 5.40 5.97 24.71
N LEU A 314 5.32 7.09 23.98
CA LEU A 314 6.49 7.93 23.69
C LEU A 314 7.04 8.60 24.95
N ALA A 315 6.19 9.08 25.86
CA ALA A 315 6.61 9.64 27.14
C ALA A 315 7.33 8.59 28.01
N ASN A 316 6.87 7.33 28.01
CA ASN A 316 7.55 6.24 28.69
C ASN A 316 8.94 5.95 28.08
N ALA A 317 9.06 6.01 26.76
CA ALA A 317 10.36 5.86 26.08
C ALA A 317 11.29 7.04 26.37
N GLU A 318 10.76 8.27 26.45
CA GLU A 318 11.51 9.45 26.84
C GLU A 318 12.02 9.36 28.28
N ALA A 319 11.18 8.93 29.22
CA ALA A 319 11.57 8.71 30.60
C ALA A 319 12.64 7.61 30.77
N ARG A 320 12.61 6.60 29.90
CA ARG A 320 13.64 5.54 29.85
C ARG A 320 14.98 6.05 29.31
N GLY A 321 14.93 6.99 28.35
CA GLY A 321 16.12 7.50 27.67
C GLY A 321 16.72 6.51 26.67
N ILE A 322 17.94 6.81 26.23
CA ILE A 322 18.70 5.97 25.29
C ILE A 322 19.61 5.06 26.11
N ASP A 323 19.29 3.76 26.14
CA ASP A 323 20.07 2.74 26.86
C ASP A 323 20.57 1.66 25.89
N GLU A 324 21.82 1.22 26.07
CA GLU A 324 22.43 0.13 25.32
C GLU A 324 21.73 -1.21 25.61
N THR A 325 21.18 -1.40 26.82
CA THR A 325 20.45 -2.62 27.18
C THR A 325 19.25 -2.87 26.27
N VAL A 326 18.52 -1.80 25.90
CA VAL A 326 17.37 -1.85 25.00
C VAL A 326 17.78 -2.36 23.61
N THR A 327 18.98 -2.00 23.15
CA THR A 327 19.46 -2.45 21.83
C THR A 327 19.71 -3.97 21.80
N ILE A 328 20.21 -4.52 22.91
CA ILE A 328 20.46 -5.96 23.07
C ILE A 328 19.13 -6.72 23.11
N GLU A 329 18.15 -6.20 23.83
CA GLU A 329 16.80 -6.77 23.88
C GLU A 329 16.09 -6.74 22.52
N ASP A 330 16.21 -5.61 21.79
CA ASP A 330 15.68 -5.46 20.44
C ASP A 330 16.28 -6.50 19.48
N ASP A 331 17.61 -6.69 19.53
CA ASP A 331 18.31 -7.68 18.70
C ASP A 331 17.89 -9.11 19.07
N ALA A 332 17.65 -9.41 20.35
CA ALA A 332 17.12 -10.70 20.77
C ALA A 332 15.70 -10.94 20.24
N PHE A 333 14.82 -9.94 20.31
CA PHE A 333 13.43 -10.04 19.85
C PHE A 333 13.31 -10.14 18.31
N ARG A 334 14.27 -9.58 17.57
CA ARG A 334 14.30 -9.58 16.10
C ARG A 334 14.19 -10.99 15.50
N PHE A 335 14.79 -12.00 16.12
CA PHE A 335 14.88 -13.37 15.59
C PHE A 335 13.85 -14.33 16.19
N VAL A 336 13.01 -13.89 17.13
CA VAL A 336 11.97 -14.74 17.74
C VAL A 336 10.97 -15.21 16.68
N HIS A 337 10.46 -16.44 16.76
CA HIS A 337 9.37 -16.85 15.87
C HIS A 337 8.03 -16.49 16.49
N ILE A 338 7.27 -15.59 15.85
CA ILE A 338 5.93 -15.20 16.30
C ILE A 338 4.89 -15.82 15.37
N PRO A 339 4.07 -16.77 15.86
CA PRO A 339 3.03 -17.38 15.04
C PRO A 339 1.94 -16.35 14.71
N ARG A 340 1.51 -16.36 13.45
CA ARG A 340 0.58 -15.37 12.88
C ARG A 340 -0.85 -15.53 13.38
N ASN A 341 -1.33 -16.77 13.45
CA ASN A 341 -2.69 -17.10 13.83
C ASN A 341 -2.68 -18.21 14.88
N LEU A 342 -3.73 -18.26 15.70
CA LEU A 342 -3.86 -19.26 16.76
C LEU A 342 -3.83 -20.70 16.21
N SER A 343 -4.21 -20.92 14.95
CA SER A 343 -4.10 -22.24 14.29
C SER A 343 -2.65 -22.69 14.06
N ALA A 344 -1.71 -21.76 13.92
CA ALA A 344 -0.28 -22.09 13.82
C ALA A 344 0.38 -22.25 15.21
N VAL A 345 -0.31 -21.85 16.28
CA VAL A 345 0.16 -22.03 17.66
C VAL A 345 -0.12 -23.46 18.13
N TYR A 346 0.84 -24.36 17.92
CA TYR A 346 0.81 -25.70 18.52
C TYR A 346 1.39 -25.69 19.95
N PRO A 347 0.70 -26.27 20.96
CA PRO A 347 -0.68 -26.04 21.39
C PRO A 347 -0.73 -24.90 22.43
N PHE A 348 -1.53 -23.86 22.20
CA PHE A 348 -1.75 -22.75 23.15
C PHE A 348 -2.05 -23.22 24.60
N VAL A 349 -2.68 -24.39 24.74
CA VAL A 349 -2.97 -25.06 26.02
C VAL A 349 -1.69 -25.32 26.82
N ARG A 350 -0.59 -25.72 26.17
CA ARG A 350 0.70 -25.95 26.83
C ARG A 350 1.24 -24.66 27.45
N ASP A 351 1.20 -23.58 26.68
CA ASP A 351 1.76 -22.31 27.11
C ASP A 351 0.90 -21.70 28.22
N PHE A 352 -0.43 -21.80 28.12
CA PHE A 352 -1.36 -21.48 29.20
C PHE A 352 -1.08 -22.27 30.50
N LEU A 353 -0.90 -23.59 30.40
CA LEU A 353 -0.56 -24.42 31.57
C LEU A 353 0.80 -24.05 32.17
N LYS A 354 1.77 -23.64 31.35
CA LYS A 354 3.07 -23.17 31.85
C LYS A 354 2.97 -21.84 32.59
N ILE A 355 2.10 -20.93 32.14
CA ILE A 355 1.80 -19.68 32.87
C ILE A 355 1.18 -20.02 34.23
N GLN A 356 0.16 -20.87 34.27
CA GLN A 356 -0.49 -21.27 35.52
C GLN A 356 0.48 -21.96 36.51
N GLN A 357 1.46 -22.70 35.99
CA GLN A 357 2.50 -23.35 36.79
C GLN A 357 3.65 -22.39 37.18
N GLY A 358 3.62 -21.12 36.78
CA GLY A 358 4.70 -20.15 37.02
C GLY A 358 6.01 -20.47 36.28
N LYS A 359 5.97 -21.35 35.28
CA LYS A 359 7.15 -21.77 34.48
C LYS A 359 7.42 -20.86 33.28
N LEU A 360 6.46 -20.01 32.95
CA LEU A 360 6.52 -19.09 31.81
C LEU A 360 5.88 -17.78 32.25
N ASN A 361 6.59 -16.67 32.05
CA ASN A 361 6.04 -15.36 32.34
C ASN A 361 5.07 -14.94 31.21
N PRO A 362 3.95 -14.27 31.53
CA PRO A 362 3.02 -13.73 30.52
C PRO A 362 3.74 -12.91 29.43
N ASP A 363 4.76 -12.17 29.83
CA ASP A 363 5.54 -11.32 28.93
C ASP A 363 6.35 -12.12 27.90
N GLN A 364 6.59 -13.42 28.09
CA GLN A 364 7.33 -14.25 27.13
C GLN A 364 6.43 -14.76 25.98
N ILE A 365 5.13 -14.40 25.97
CA ILE A 365 4.17 -14.86 24.98
C ILE A 365 3.87 -13.78 23.96
N TYR A 366 4.56 -13.87 22.83
CA TYR A 366 4.54 -12.83 21.81
C TYR A 366 3.29 -12.82 20.91
N TYR A 367 2.60 -13.95 20.79
CA TYR A 367 1.42 -14.05 19.92
C TYR A 367 0.15 -13.47 20.57
N ALA A 368 0.14 -13.19 21.87
CA ALA A 368 -1.03 -12.66 22.58
C ALA A 368 -1.45 -11.29 22.02
N ALA A 369 -0.49 -10.38 21.80
CA ALA A 369 -0.75 -9.07 21.20
C ALA A 369 -1.26 -9.18 19.76
N VAL A 370 -0.76 -10.14 18.98
CA VAL A 370 -1.22 -10.40 17.60
C VAL A 370 -2.67 -10.88 17.59
N SER A 371 -3.05 -11.74 18.54
CA SER A 371 -4.40 -12.30 18.63
C SER A 371 -5.39 -11.42 19.41
N GLY A 372 -4.96 -10.30 20.01
CA GLY A 372 -5.79 -9.48 20.89
C GLY A 372 -6.20 -10.18 22.18
N MET A 373 -5.39 -11.16 22.62
CA MET A 373 -5.62 -11.87 23.88
C MET A 373 -4.90 -11.15 25.02
N LYS A 374 -5.44 -11.29 26.23
CA LYS A 374 -4.74 -10.86 27.44
C LYS A 374 -3.40 -11.60 27.58
N PRO A 375 -2.37 -11.00 28.22
CA PRO A 375 -1.06 -11.63 28.42
C PRO A 375 -1.12 -12.98 29.16
N ASP A 376 -2.12 -13.16 30.02
CA ASP A 376 -2.39 -14.39 30.79
C ASP A 376 -3.10 -15.48 29.96
N LEU A 377 -3.43 -15.21 28.70
CA LEU A 377 -4.22 -16.06 27.80
C LEU A 377 -5.62 -16.43 28.35
N SER A 378 -6.14 -15.69 29.35
CA SER A 378 -7.43 -15.98 29.99
C SER A 378 -8.64 -15.63 29.10
N GLY A 379 -8.43 -14.79 28.07
CA GLY A 379 -9.47 -14.40 27.13
C GLY A 379 -9.05 -13.24 26.22
N ALA A 380 -10.02 -12.69 25.50
CA ALA A 380 -9.83 -11.46 24.73
C ALA A 380 -9.58 -10.28 25.67
N GLN A 381 -8.71 -9.36 25.25
CA GLN A 381 -8.52 -8.10 25.96
C GLN A 381 -9.75 -7.21 25.70
N SER A 382 -10.55 -6.96 26.74
CA SER A 382 -11.67 -6.02 26.69
C SER A 382 -11.16 -4.58 26.69
N GLU A 383 -11.84 -3.70 25.95
CA GLU A 383 -11.55 -2.26 25.88
C GLU A 383 -11.56 -1.61 27.28
N ASP A 384 -12.37 -2.12 28.22
CA ASP A 384 -12.55 -1.60 29.58
C ASP A 384 -11.28 -1.56 30.46
N ILE A 385 -10.23 -2.35 30.15
CA ILE A 385 -8.97 -2.31 30.93
C ILE A 385 -8.09 -1.11 30.53
N LEU A 386 -8.32 -0.50 29.37
CA LEU A 386 -7.65 0.75 28.99
C LEU A 386 -8.16 1.92 29.84
N GLU A 387 -9.47 1.98 30.11
CA GLU A 387 -10.05 3.01 30.97
C GLU A 387 -9.57 2.89 32.42
N SER A 388 -9.44 1.67 32.96
CA SER A 388 -8.99 1.48 34.35
C SER A 388 -7.52 1.87 34.57
N ARG A 389 -6.63 1.63 33.61
CA ARG A 389 -5.23 2.13 33.69
C ARG A 389 -5.11 3.65 33.56
N ILE A 390 -6.06 4.30 32.89
CA ILE A 390 -6.12 5.76 32.75
C ILE A 390 -6.76 6.40 34.01
N GLN A 391 -7.74 5.73 34.62
CA GLN A 391 -8.41 6.19 35.85
C GLN A 391 -7.55 6.04 37.12
N GLU A 392 -6.69 5.00 37.22
CA GLU A 392 -5.83 4.82 38.39
C GLU A 392 -4.77 5.94 38.58
N GLN A 393 -4.49 6.74 37.55
CA GLN A 393 -3.57 7.89 37.63
C GLN A 393 -4.28 9.26 37.70
N SER A 394 -5.61 9.30 37.68
CA SER A 394 -6.39 10.54 37.62
C SER A 394 -7.44 10.69 38.74
N SER A 395 -7.44 9.80 39.74
CA SER A 395 -8.42 9.85 40.83
C SER A 395 -8.07 10.89 41.91
N ASN A 396 -8.43 12.14 41.66
CA ASN A 396 -8.85 13.06 42.71
C ASN A 396 -9.77 14.15 42.12
N THR A 397 -11.04 13.81 41.92
CA THR A 397 -12.21 14.65 42.26
C THR A 397 -13.49 13.86 42.00
N SER A 398 -14.33 13.79 43.02
CA SER A 398 -15.67 13.21 43.02
C SER A 398 -16.65 14.10 42.24
N ASP A 399 -17.58 13.48 41.49
CA ASP A 399 -18.97 13.42 41.93
C ASP A 399 -19.85 12.63 40.95
N SER A 400 -20.84 11.99 41.56
CA SER A 400 -21.94 11.20 41.04
C SER A 400 -22.95 12.01 40.21
N GLU A 401 -23.55 11.40 39.19
CA GLU A 401 -24.95 10.93 39.25
C GLU A 401 -25.43 10.31 37.92
N THR A 402 -26.30 9.33 38.09
CA THR A 402 -27.01 8.49 37.12
C THR A 402 -28.14 9.20 36.39
N SER A 403 -28.39 8.87 35.12
CA SER A 403 -29.77 8.69 34.60
C SER A 403 -29.81 8.05 33.21
N GLU A 404 -30.60 6.99 33.10
CA GLU A 404 -31.07 6.36 31.86
C GLU A 404 -31.94 7.33 31.04
N SER A 405 -31.82 7.30 29.71
CA SER A 405 -32.95 7.65 28.84
C SER A 405 -32.79 7.03 27.45
N SER A 406 -33.81 6.26 27.08
CA SER A 406 -34.10 5.71 25.77
C SER A 406 -34.69 6.77 24.84
N SER A 407 -34.18 6.87 23.61
CA SER A 407 -34.90 7.56 22.53
C SER A 407 -34.65 6.88 21.18
N GLU A 408 -35.64 6.13 20.75
CA GLU A 408 -35.92 5.90 19.32
C GLU A 408 -36.15 7.24 18.63
N TYR A 409 -35.56 7.46 17.45
CA TYR A 409 -36.31 7.89 16.26
C TYR A 409 -35.45 7.80 14.99
N SER A 410 -36.10 7.30 13.97
CA SER A 410 -35.68 6.99 12.62
C SER A 410 -35.48 8.22 11.72
N HIS A 411 -34.53 8.14 10.78
CA HIS A 411 -34.80 8.00 9.34
C HIS A 411 -33.56 8.27 8.49
N SER A 412 -33.12 7.27 7.72
CA SER A 412 -32.29 7.46 6.52
C SER A 412 -32.67 6.41 5.47
N PRO A 413 -32.77 6.77 4.18
CA PRO A 413 -33.45 5.96 3.17
C PRO A 413 -32.57 4.77 2.70
N PRO A 414 -33.13 3.55 2.54
CA PRO A 414 -32.32 2.42 2.11
C PRO A 414 -32.17 2.39 0.59
N ASN A 415 -30.93 2.54 0.15
CA ASN A 415 -30.51 2.31 -1.24
C ASN A 415 -30.56 0.80 -1.55
N LYS A 416 -31.74 0.28 -1.92
CA LYS A 416 -31.97 -1.15 -2.17
C LYS A 416 -31.37 -1.58 -3.52
N LYS A 417 -30.13 -2.09 -3.50
CA LYS A 417 -29.75 -3.17 -4.42
C LYS A 417 -30.65 -4.37 -4.10
N SER A 418 -31.46 -4.82 -5.05
CA SER A 418 -32.43 -5.89 -4.82
C SER A 418 -31.71 -7.21 -4.53
N THR A 419 -31.66 -7.59 -3.26
CA THR A 419 -31.25 -8.93 -2.86
C THR A 419 -32.33 -9.89 -3.37
N SER A 420 -31.93 -10.90 -4.16
CA SER A 420 -32.82 -11.97 -4.64
C SER A 420 -33.13 -12.99 -3.53
N ALA A 421 -33.21 -12.53 -2.28
CA ALA A 421 -33.50 -13.38 -1.13
C ALA A 421 -35.01 -13.64 -1.05
N ARG A 422 -35.39 -14.90 -0.88
CA ARG A 422 -36.80 -15.30 -0.69
C ARG A 422 -37.29 -14.73 0.65
N PRO A 423 -38.43 -14.04 0.71
CA PRO A 423 -39.05 -13.67 1.99
C PRO A 423 -39.37 -14.94 2.78
N ARG A 424 -38.88 -15.06 4.02
CA ARG A 424 -39.27 -16.15 4.93
C ARG A 424 -40.68 -15.85 5.45
N GLY A 425 -41.60 -16.81 5.33
CA GLY A 425 -43.00 -16.68 5.78
C GLY A 425 -44.04 -16.26 4.72
N GLU A 426 -43.76 -16.39 3.41
CA GLU A 426 -44.75 -16.01 2.37
C GLU A 426 -45.99 -16.94 2.36
N SER A 427 -47.19 -16.36 2.28
CA SER A 427 -48.43 -17.13 2.07
C SER A 427 -48.44 -17.83 0.71
N PRO A 428 -49.15 -18.97 0.54
CA PRO A 428 -49.18 -19.70 -0.72
C PRO A 428 -49.66 -18.87 -1.94
N GLU A 429 -50.55 -17.90 -1.72
CA GLU A 429 -51.06 -17.00 -2.77
C GLU A 429 -50.06 -15.91 -3.16
N SER A 430 -49.44 -15.27 -2.18
CA SER A 430 -48.36 -14.29 -2.39
C SER A 430 -47.22 -14.91 -3.21
N ARG A 431 -46.87 -16.17 -2.91
CA ARG A 431 -45.89 -16.95 -3.70
C ARG A 431 -46.29 -17.14 -5.16
N LYS A 432 -47.56 -17.44 -5.42
CA LYS A 432 -48.08 -17.63 -6.79
C LYS A 432 -48.02 -16.32 -7.58
N LEU A 433 -48.46 -15.21 -6.97
CA LEU A 433 -48.42 -13.87 -7.58
C LEU A 433 -46.98 -13.43 -7.89
N ARG A 434 -46.05 -13.62 -6.95
CA ARG A 434 -44.62 -13.32 -7.18
C ARG A 434 -44.03 -14.16 -8.32
N LYS A 435 -44.31 -15.47 -8.35
CA LYS A 435 -43.87 -16.34 -9.46
C LYS A 435 -44.45 -15.87 -10.80
N LYS A 436 -45.71 -15.43 -10.83
CA LYS A 436 -46.36 -14.88 -12.03
C LYS A 436 -45.68 -13.59 -12.48
N ALA A 437 -45.46 -12.64 -11.56
CA ALA A 437 -44.78 -11.37 -11.83
C ALA A 437 -43.34 -11.57 -12.35
N VAL A 438 -42.57 -12.47 -11.75
CA VAL A 438 -41.21 -12.81 -12.22
C VAL A 438 -41.24 -13.42 -13.62
N LYS A 439 -42.19 -14.32 -13.89
CA LYS A 439 -42.36 -14.92 -15.23
C LYS A 439 -42.73 -13.86 -16.27
N GLU A 440 -43.65 -12.96 -15.97
CA GLU A 440 -44.04 -11.87 -16.86
C GLU A 440 -42.88 -10.90 -17.12
N HIS A 441 -42.13 -10.53 -16.07
CA HIS A 441 -40.96 -9.68 -16.20
C HIS A 441 -39.85 -10.35 -17.03
N GLN A 442 -39.58 -11.65 -16.82
CA GLN A 442 -38.66 -12.41 -17.67
C GLN A 442 -39.16 -12.56 -19.10
N ALA A 443 -40.47 -12.71 -19.32
CA ALA A 443 -41.06 -12.75 -20.65
C ALA A 443 -40.89 -11.41 -21.39
N LYS A 444 -41.14 -10.28 -20.70
CA LYS A 444 -40.88 -8.93 -21.24
C LYS A 444 -39.39 -8.75 -21.59
N LYS A 445 -38.46 -9.15 -20.71
CA LYS A 445 -37.01 -9.13 -21.00
C LYS A 445 -36.61 -10.03 -22.17
N ARG A 446 -37.28 -11.17 -22.37
CA ARG A 446 -37.02 -12.07 -23.50
C ARG A 446 -37.51 -11.51 -24.84
N ARG A 447 -38.50 -10.60 -24.86
CA ARG A 447 -38.97 -9.92 -26.07
C ARG A 447 -37.93 -8.93 -26.61
N THR A 448 -37.21 -8.25 -25.73
CA THR A 448 -36.19 -7.24 -26.09
C THR A 448 -34.75 -7.78 -26.03
N LYS A 449 -34.56 -9.10 -25.91
CA LYS A 449 -33.21 -9.69 -25.82
C LYS A 449 -32.47 -9.61 -27.16
N ILE A 450 -31.15 -9.43 -27.08
CA ILE A 450 -30.28 -9.51 -28.26
C ILE A 450 -30.45 -10.89 -28.94
N PRO A 451 -30.69 -10.95 -30.26
CA PRO A 451 -30.81 -12.21 -30.98
C PRO A 451 -29.57 -13.10 -30.82
N LYS A 452 -29.79 -14.41 -30.69
CA LYS A 452 -28.71 -15.39 -30.45
C LYS A 452 -27.65 -15.38 -31.56
N HIS A 453 -28.04 -15.15 -32.81
CA HIS A 453 -27.11 -15.09 -33.94
C HIS A 453 -26.18 -13.87 -33.87
N VAL A 454 -26.68 -12.71 -33.44
CA VAL A 454 -25.86 -11.50 -33.19
C VAL A 454 -24.86 -11.77 -32.07
N LYS A 455 -25.31 -12.37 -30.95
CA LYS A 455 -24.44 -12.75 -29.84
C LYS A 455 -23.36 -13.75 -30.25
N ARG A 456 -23.68 -14.76 -31.08
CA ARG A 456 -22.72 -15.74 -31.59
C ARG A 456 -21.73 -15.15 -32.59
N ARG A 457 -22.15 -14.17 -33.40
CA ARG A 457 -21.27 -13.45 -34.33
C ARG A 457 -20.26 -12.58 -33.59
N HIS A 458 -20.67 -11.93 -32.50
CA HIS A 458 -19.77 -11.14 -31.66
C HIS A 458 -18.75 -11.95 -30.86
N LEU A 459 -19.01 -13.23 -30.58
CA LEU A 459 -18.07 -14.12 -29.88
C LEU A 459 -17.05 -14.80 -30.82
N LYS A 460 -17.18 -14.59 -32.13
CA LYS A 460 -16.31 -15.17 -33.17
C LYS A 460 -15.34 -14.16 -33.80
N LYS A 461 -15.51 -12.88 -33.50
CA LYS A 461 -14.47 -11.86 -33.65
C LYS A 461 -13.76 -11.75 -32.32
#